data_AF-A0A8T7MN08-F1
#
_entry.id   AF-A0A8T7MN08-F1
#
_cell.length_a   1.000
_cell.length_b   1.000
_cell.length_c   1.000
_cell.angle_alpha   90.00
_cell.angle_beta   90.00
_cell.angle_gamma   90.00
#
_symmetry.space_group_name_H-M   'P 1'
#
loop_
_entity.id
_entity.type
_entity.pdbx_description
1 polymer ?
#
loop_
_entity_poly.entity_id
_entity_poly.type
_entity_poly.pdbx_seq_one_letter_code
_entity_poly.pdbx_strand_id
1 'polypeptide(L)'
;MKDKLVNFYWQTREKIGVYWHRSVGRVVDWPPSPGRYVVGNPESPVAVCALSSTALIDQLNHRQAAIIGRVYTPNLGIENMIKNVVSNPRLRYLVLCGKESPVFKVGDAVLKLCTNGLDENGKIIGAEGAMAELTNLPLEAIERFRQQFEVIDLIGEMNPKTIDRVIADYRQRTPSPFIGEAIFVQKDRAGEKPIEMEAHRRQWLTFDPLGYFFVHLDHKHREIVVERFTTDKRLTHVIRGRAADLVYHTLVAEKLISQFEHAAYIGAELAKAETALYNGLNYEQDKKLQISEPNKVEAL
;
A
#
# COMPACT_ATOMS: atom_id res chain seq x y z
N MET A 1 -4.43 -24.40 48.54
CA MET A 1 -3.06 -24.17 48.02
C MET A 1 -2.96 -24.15 46.48
N LYS A 2 -4.05 -24.38 45.73
CA LYS A 2 -4.10 -24.16 44.26
C LYS A 2 -4.58 -22.75 43.86
N ASP A 3 -5.28 -22.04 44.73
CA ASP A 3 -5.82 -20.70 44.43
C ASP A 3 -4.83 -19.53 44.59
N LYS A 4 -3.63 -19.78 45.11
CA LYS A 4 -2.57 -18.75 45.22
C LYS A 4 -1.62 -18.70 44.01
N LEU A 5 -1.59 -19.74 43.16
CA LEU A 5 -0.77 -19.77 41.95
C LEU A 5 -1.48 -19.11 40.74
N VAL A 6 -2.81 -19.16 40.71
CA VAL A 6 -3.60 -18.49 39.65
C VAL A 6 -3.54 -16.96 39.80
N ASN A 7 -3.52 -16.44 41.03
CA ASN A 7 -3.43 -14.99 41.26
C ASN A 7 -2.03 -14.39 40.97
N PHE A 8 -0.96 -15.17 41.02
CA PHE A 8 0.37 -14.69 40.59
C PHE A 8 0.49 -14.59 39.06
N TYR A 9 -0.22 -15.45 38.33
CA TYR A 9 -0.25 -15.48 36.86
C TYR A 9 -1.08 -14.35 36.24
N TRP A 10 -2.02 -13.74 36.97
CA TRP A 10 -2.82 -12.61 36.48
C TRP A 10 -2.31 -11.24 36.93
N GLN A 11 -1.52 -11.14 37.99
CA GLN A 11 -0.99 -9.84 38.48
C GLN A 11 0.31 -9.38 37.82
N THR A 12 0.97 -10.22 37.01
CA THR A 12 2.21 -9.85 36.30
C THR A 12 2.00 -9.34 34.87
N ARG A 13 0.74 -9.27 34.40
CA ARG A 13 0.42 -8.72 33.07
C ARG A 13 0.34 -7.20 32.98
N GLU A 14 0.37 -6.48 34.11
CA GLU A 14 0.25 -5.01 34.12
C GLU A 14 1.59 -4.26 34.14
N LYS A 15 2.73 -4.94 34.11
CA LYS A 15 4.06 -4.28 34.19
C LYS A 15 5.13 -4.81 33.23
N ILE A 16 4.74 -5.37 32.07
CA ILE A 16 5.72 -5.76 31.05
C ILE A 16 5.40 -5.01 29.76
N GLY A 17 6.28 -4.07 29.45
CA GLY A 17 6.15 -3.12 28.35
C GLY A 17 6.19 -3.73 26.96
N VAL A 18 6.00 -2.84 26.01
CA VAL A 18 5.68 -2.93 24.57
C VAL A 18 6.63 -3.80 23.70
N TYR A 19 7.51 -4.64 24.25
CA TYR A 19 8.53 -5.34 23.47
C TYR A 19 8.50 -6.84 23.71
N TRP A 20 8.11 -7.58 22.66
CA TRP A 20 8.27 -9.03 22.62
C TRP A 20 9.76 -9.36 22.50
N HIS A 21 10.36 -9.89 23.57
CA HIS A 21 11.63 -10.61 23.50
C HIS A 21 11.36 -12.08 23.14
N ARG A 22 11.78 -12.54 21.96
CA ARG A 22 12.04 -13.97 21.69
C ARG A 22 13.26 -14.19 20.80
N SER A 23 14.32 -14.60 21.49
CA SER A 23 15.39 -15.55 21.12
C SER A 23 15.56 -15.97 19.65
N VAL A 24 16.77 -15.74 19.18
CA VAL A 24 17.55 -16.46 18.15
C VAL A 24 16.93 -17.82 17.75
N GLY A 25 16.51 -17.95 16.48
CA GLY A 25 16.28 -19.27 15.85
C GLY A 25 14.84 -19.62 15.45
N ARG A 26 14.13 -18.77 14.71
CA ARG A 26 13.23 -19.08 13.56
C ARG A 26 12.56 -17.78 13.11
N VAL A 27 12.90 -17.31 11.92
CA VAL A 27 12.12 -16.26 11.24
C VAL A 27 10.82 -16.90 10.77
N VAL A 28 9.71 -16.59 11.43
CA VAL A 28 8.38 -16.76 10.84
C VAL A 28 7.61 -15.49 11.20
N ASP A 29 7.07 -14.82 10.19
CA ASP A 29 6.40 -13.50 10.19
C ASP A 29 7.30 -12.25 10.02
N TRP A 30 8.37 -12.35 9.23
CA TRP A 30 9.00 -11.18 8.61
C TRP A 30 8.71 -11.15 7.10
N PRO A 31 8.27 -10.02 6.52
CA PRO A 31 8.06 -8.71 7.14
C PRO A 31 6.74 -8.59 7.92
N PRO A 32 6.70 -7.88 9.07
CA PRO A 32 5.51 -7.81 9.94
C PRO A 32 4.35 -6.97 9.38
N SER A 33 4.60 -6.04 8.45
CA SER A 33 3.58 -5.18 7.86
C SER A 33 3.34 -5.53 6.38
N PRO A 34 2.09 -5.73 5.95
CA PRO A 34 1.78 -6.00 4.54
C PRO A 34 2.13 -4.80 3.67
N GLY A 35 2.40 -5.06 2.39
CA GLY A 35 2.75 -4.01 1.45
C GLY A 35 3.02 -4.55 0.05
N ARG A 36 3.37 -3.65 -0.86
CA ARG A 36 3.73 -4.03 -2.23
C ARG A 36 5.24 -4.26 -2.32
N TYR A 37 5.63 -5.47 -2.01
CA TYR A 37 7.00 -5.95 -2.05
C TYR A 37 7.05 -7.44 -2.36
N VAL A 38 8.25 -7.91 -2.71
CA VAL A 38 8.60 -9.32 -2.80
C VAL A 38 9.69 -9.62 -1.78
N VAL A 39 9.54 -10.74 -1.07
CA VAL A 39 10.56 -11.25 -0.15
C VAL A 39 11.55 -12.10 -0.94
N GLY A 40 12.83 -11.77 -0.81
CA GLY A 40 13.93 -12.44 -1.48
C GLY A 40 14.63 -13.44 -0.58
N ASN A 41 15.95 -13.29 -0.41
CA ASN A 41 16.75 -14.05 0.55
C ASN A 41 16.81 -13.31 1.91
N PRO A 42 16.10 -13.75 2.96
CA PRO A 42 16.03 -13.04 4.25
C PRO A 42 17.38 -12.86 4.97
N GLU A 43 18.39 -13.65 4.58
CA GLU A 43 19.76 -13.54 5.08
C GLU A 43 20.59 -12.47 4.35
N SER A 44 20.09 -11.88 3.25
CA SER A 44 20.77 -10.80 2.55
C SER A 44 20.79 -9.53 3.41
N PRO A 45 21.91 -8.77 3.41
CA PRO A 45 21.98 -7.49 4.12
C PRO A 45 21.32 -6.33 3.37
N VAL A 46 20.77 -6.56 2.17
CA VAL A 46 20.26 -5.51 1.27
C VAL A 46 18.74 -5.51 1.23
N ALA A 47 18.15 -4.34 1.44
CA ALA A 47 16.76 -4.01 1.09
C ALA A 47 16.74 -3.04 -0.10
N VAL A 48 15.68 -3.08 -0.92
CA VAL A 48 15.53 -2.21 -2.09
C VAL A 48 14.17 -1.52 -2.07
N CYS A 49 14.18 -0.21 -2.25
CA CYS A 49 13.00 0.62 -2.46
C CYS A 49 13.00 1.16 -3.90
N ALA A 50 12.07 0.69 -4.72
CA ALA A 50 11.90 1.07 -6.12
C ALA A 50 11.04 2.36 -6.30
N LEU A 51 10.81 3.13 -5.24
CA LEU A 51 10.01 4.37 -5.22
C LEU A 51 8.68 4.21 -5.99
N SER A 52 8.39 5.06 -6.99
CA SER A 52 7.15 4.97 -7.77
C SER A 52 7.18 3.88 -8.86
N SER A 53 8.34 3.25 -9.08
CA SER A 53 8.61 2.34 -10.22
C SER A 53 8.24 0.90 -9.91
N THR A 54 6.93 0.64 -9.85
CA THR A 54 6.44 -0.67 -9.44
C THR A 54 6.91 -1.83 -10.32
N ALA A 55 6.95 -1.65 -11.63
CA ALA A 55 7.41 -2.69 -12.56
C ALA A 55 8.87 -3.10 -12.34
N LEU A 56 9.69 -2.22 -11.74
CA LEU A 56 11.09 -2.50 -11.43
C LEU A 56 11.23 -3.61 -10.38
N ILE A 57 10.25 -3.76 -9.48
CA ILE A 57 10.24 -4.83 -8.47
C ILE A 57 10.38 -6.19 -9.15
N ASP A 58 9.62 -6.44 -10.23
CA ASP A 58 9.60 -7.73 -10.93
C ASP A 58 10.80 -7.94 -11.86
N GLN A 59 11.50 -6.86 -12.22
CA GLN A 59 12.65 -6.89 -13.14
C GLN A 59 13.99 -7.14 -12.44
N LEU A 60 14.07 -6.91 -11.13
CA LEU A 60 15.28 -7.09 -10.33
C LEU A 60 15.47 -8.55 -9.89
N ASN A 61 16.71 -8.92 -9.59
CA ASN A 61 17.00 -10.26 -9.10
C ASN A 61 16.68 -10.40 -7.60
N HIS A 62 15.49 -10.93 -7.29
CA HIS A 62 14.98 -11.06 -5.93
C HIS A 62 15.89 -11.84 -4.99
N ARG A 63 16.71 -12.77 -5.48
CA ARG A 63 17.60 -13.59 -4.64
C ARG A 63 18.76 -12.81 -4.03
N GLN A 64 19.02 -11.60 -4.52
CA GLN A 64 20.15 -10.79 -4.05
C GLN A 64 19.78 -9.86 -2.88
N ALA A 65 18.50 -9.53 -2.71
CA ALA A 65 18.00 -8.70 -1.61
C ALA A 65 17.14 -9.54 -0.66
N ALA A 66 16.93 -9.07 0.57
CA ALA A 66 15.99 -9.68 1.49
C ALA A 66 14.56 -9.26 1.22
N ILE A 67 14.38 -8.02 0.76
CA ILE A 67 13.08 -7.45 0.40
C ILE A 67 13.26 -6.42 -0.70
N ILE A 68 12.37 -6.43 -1.68
CA ILE A 68 12.30 -5.45 -2.76
C ILE A 68 10.88 -4.94 -2.82
N GLY A 69 10.68 -3.64 -2.59
CA GLY A 69 9.35 -3.04 -2.52
C GLY A 69 9.28 -1.65 -3.11
N ARG A 70 8.09 -1.07 -3.10
CA ARG A 70 7.88 0.34 -3.43
C ARG A 70 7.41 1.12 -2.21
N VAL A 71 7.78 2.40 -2.18
CA VAL A 71 7.23 3.39 -1.26
C VAL A 71 6.70 4.57 -2.08
N TYR A 72 5.46 4.95 -1.82
CA TYR A 72 4.74 5.94 -2.65
C TYR A 72 4.43 7.25 -1.92
N THR A 73 4.23 7.19 -0.61
CA THR A 73 3.92 8.37 0.21
C THR A 73 5.06 8.65 1.20
N PRO A 74 5.36 9.92 1.50
CA PRO A 74 6.50 10.30 2.33
C PRO A 74 6.18 10.28 3.84
N ASN A 75 5.06 9.65 4.22
CA ASN A 75 4.55 9.49 5.57
C ASN A 75 4.32 8.00 5.87
N LEU A 76 3.06 7.53 5.94
CA LEU A 76 2.67 6.14 6.19
C LEU A 76 3.44 5.10 5.35
N GLY A 77 3.78 5.45 4.10
CA GLY A 77 4.60 4.61 3.24
C GLY A 77 6.01 4.40 3.79
N ILE A 78 6.69 5.49 4.16
CA ILE A 78 8.00 5.44 4.83
C ILE A 78 7.87 4.74 6.19
N GLU A 79 6.82 5.05 6.97
CA GLU A 79 6.61 4.41 8.26
C GLU A 79 6.51 2.89 8.13
N ASN A 80 5.66 2.39 7.23
CA ASN A 80 5.51 0.94 6.99
C ASN A 80 6.80 0.29 6.45
N MET A 81 7.56 0.99 5.61
CA MET A 81 8.89 0.52 5.21
C MET A 81 9.80 0.36 6.43
N ILE A 82 9.88 1.37 7.29
CA ILE A 82 10.70 1.35 8.50
C ILE A 82 10.30 0.17 9.40
N LYS A 83 9.00 -0.02 9.70
CA LYS A 83 8.51 -1.16 10.50
C LYS A 83 9.04 -2.51 10.00
N ASN A 84 9.05 -2.69 8.68
CA ASN A 84 9.54 -3.90 8.04
C ASN A 84 11.06 -4.04 8.09
N VAL A 85 11.82 -2.97 7.84
CA VAL A 85 13.28 -3.11 7.71
C VAL A 85 14.00 -3.15 9.06
N VAL A 86 13.51 -2.43 10.10
CA VAL A 86 14.14 -2.46 11.45
C VAL A 86 13.83 -3.73 12.25
N SER A 87 12.84 -4.51 11.84
CA SER A 87 12.55 -5.83 12.43
C SER A 87 13.49 -6.93 11.92
N ASN A 88 14.37 -6.65 10.95
CA ASN A 88 15.45 -7.55 10.55
C ASN A 88 16.83 -6.90 10.74
N PRO A 89 17.54 -7.20 11.85
CA PRO A 89 18.86 -6.63 12.12
C PRO A 89 19.95 -7.00 11.09
N ARG A 90 19.72 -8.00 10.23
CA ARG A 90 20.67 -8.35 9.16
C ARG A 90 20.69 -7.32 8.04
N LEU A 91 19.59 -6.61 7.84
CA LEU A 91 19.52 -5.55 6.85
C LEU A 91 20.41 -4.38 7.28
N ARG A 92 21.39 -4.06 6.44
CA ARG A 92 22.38 -2.99 6.68
C ARG A 92 22.40 -1.95 5.56
N TYR A 93 21.84 -2.28 4.40
CA TYR A 93 21.86 -1.46 3.20
C TYR A 93 20.44 -1.25 2.69
N LEU A 94 20.09 -0.01 2.36
CA LEU A 94 18.85 0.34 1.67
C LEU A 94 19.17 1.01 0.34
N VAL A 95 18.90 0.33 -0.77
CA VAL A 95 19.05 0.90 -2.11
C VAL A 95 17.76 1.64 -2.48
N LEU A 96 17.85 2.95 -2.71
CA LEU A 96 16.76 3.77 -3.24
C LEU A 96 16.93 3.88 -4.75
N CYS A 97 15.99 3.36 -5.53
CA CYS A 97 16.08 3.38 -6.99
C CYS A 97 14.72 3.65 -7.63
N GLY A 98 14.71 3.85 -8.93
CA GLY A 98 13.51 4.12 -9.69
C GLY A 98 13.08 5.59 -9.68
N LYS A 99 11.98 5.86 -10.38
CA LYS A 99 11.42 7.20 -10.56
C LYS A 99 10.96 7.83 -9.24
N GLU A 100 11.43 9.04 -9.00
CA GLU A 100 10.99 9.89 -7.90
C GLU A 100 9.60 10.49 -8.16
N SER A 101 8.81 10.67 -7.10
CA SER A 101 7.54 11.39 -7.19
C SER A 101 7.78 12.89 -7.34
N PRO A 102 7.18 13.56 -8.34
CA PRO A 102 7.34 15.01 -8.53
C PRO A 102 6.72 15.84 -7.38
N VAL A 103 5.78 15.26 -6.64
CA VAL A 103 5.06 15.93 -5.54
C VAL A 103 5.59 15.49 -4.18
N PHE A 104 5.75 14.18 -4.00
CA PHE A 104 6.04 13.60 -2.68
C PHE A 104 7.53 13.46 -2.39
N LYS A 105 8.39 13.42 -3.41
CA LYS A 105 9.85 13.30 -3.28
C LYS A 105 10.28 12.32 -2.17
N VAL A 106 9.83 11.07 -2.29
CA VAL A 106 9.93 10.07 -1.21
C VAL A 106 11.38 9.65 -0.97
N GLY A 107 12.17 9.51 -2.03
CA GLY A 107 13.59 9.19 -1.92
C GLY A 107 14.36 10.30 -1.21
N ASP A 108 14.13 11.56 -1.58
CA ASP A 108 14.66 12.73 -0.84
C ASP A 108 14.27 12.68 0.65
N ALA A 109 12.99 12.45 0.95
CA ALA A 109 12.53 12.35 2.33
C ALA A 109 13.27 11.24 3.13
N VAL A 110 13.52 10.08 2.55
CA VAL A 110 14.29 9.00 3.21
C VAL A 110 15.75 9.42 3.43
N LEU A 111 16.40 10.03 2.44
CA LEU A 111 17.77 10.53 2.57
C LEU A 111 17.88 11.56 3.69
N LYS A 112 16.97 12.54 3.73
CA LYS A 112 16.91 13.59 4.75
C LYS A 112 16.58 13.04 6.13
N LEU A 113 15.73 12.03 6.22
CA LEU A 113 15.46 11.36 7.49
C LEU A 113 16.72 10.73 8.07
N CYS A 114 17.51 10.04 7.23
CA CYS A 114 18.77 9.45 7.66
C CYS A 114 19.76 10.50 8.14
N THR A 115 19.97 11.58 7.38
CA THR A 115 20.97 12.60 7.71
C THR A 115 20.53 13.52 8.85
N ASN A 116 19.27 13.99 8.84
CA ASN A 116 18.82 15.10 9.66
C ASN A 116 17.85 14.69 10.77
N GLY A 117 17.16 13.55 10.63
CA GLY A 117 16.13 13.11 11.56
C GLY A 117 14.83 13.90 11.44
N LEU A 118 14.10 13.99 12.55
CA LEU A 118 12.81 14.67 12.66
C LEU A 118 12.90 15.92 13.54
N ASP A 119 12.02 16.89 13.29
CA ASP A 119 11.78 17.99 14.21
C ASP A 119 10.82 17.59 15.36
N GLU A 120 10.52 18.55 16.25
CA GLU A 120 9.64 18.35 17.40
C GLU A 120 8.19 17.96 17.04
N ASN A 121 7.76 18.25 15.81
CA ASN A 121 6.42 17.93 15.31
C ASN A 121 6.39 16.63 14.50
N GLY A 122 7.53 15.93 14.38
CA GLY A 122 7.66 14.70 13.61
C GLY A 122 7.87 14.92 12.10
N LYS A 123 8.14 16.15 11.66
CA LYS A 123 8.44 16.44 10.25
C LYS A 123 9.90 16.08 9.93
N ILE A 124 10.13 15.52 8.75
CA ILE A 124 11.47 15.20 8.26
C ILE A 124 12.21 16.49 7.93
N ILE A 125 13.33 16.73 8.63
CA ILE A 125 14.08 17.99 8.53
C ILE A 125 14.72 18.10 7.15
N GLY A 126 14.33 19.13 6.39
CA GLY A 126 14.90 19.44 5.07
C GLY A 126 14.35 18.61 3.91
N ALA A 127 13.28 17.83 4.11
CA ALA A 127 12.58 17.16 3.03
C ALA A 127 11.80 18.16 2.17
N GLU A 128 11.94 18.06 0.84
CA GLU A 128 11.30 18.95 -0.13
C GLU A 128 9.88 18.51 -0.52
N GLY A 129 9.56 17.23 -0.28
CA GLY A 129 8.27 16.64 -0.62
C GLY A 129 7.12 17.10 0.27
N ALA A 130 5.91 17.16 -0.29
CA ALA A 130 4.72 17.46 0.50
C ALA A 130 4.43 16.36 1.53
N MET A 131 4.01 16.75 2.75
CA MET A 131 3.57 15.84 3.82
C MET A 131 4.63 14.83 4.32
N ALA A 132 5.91 15.21 4.31
CA ALA A 132 7.01 14.40 4.81
C ALA A 132 7.08 14.44 6.35
N GLU A 133 6.17 13.72 7.02
CA GLU A 133 6.06 13.64 8.47
C GLU A 133 5.82 12.19 8.94
N LEU A 134 6.44 11.82 10.06
CA LEU A 134 6.35 10.49 10.67
C LEU A 134 5.88 10.62 12.12
N THR A 135 4.59 10.46 12.34
CA THR A 135 3.93 10.72 13.64
C THR A 135 3.48 9.44 14.35
N ASN A 136 3.44 8.30 13.65
CA ASN A 136 2.93 7.04 14.19
C ASN A 136 4.03 6.12 14.72
N LEU A 137 5.29 6.31 14.30
CA LEU A 137 6.40 5.48 14.75
C LEU A 137 6.99 5.94 16.10
N PRO A 138 7.38 5.00 16.99
CA PRO A 138 8.21 5.34 18.14
C PRO A 138 9.56 5.91 17.68
N LEU A 139 10.05 6.95 18.37
CA LEU A 139 11.33 7.59 18.07
C LEU A 139 12.48 6.57 18.04
N GLU A 140 12.42 5.56 18.91
CA GLU A 140 13.38 4.44 18.92
C GLU A 140 13.46 3.70 17.58
N ALA A 141 12.33 3.42 16.91
CA ALA A 141 12.34 2.76 15.60
C ALA A 141 12.94 3.67 14.51
N ILE A 142 12.75 4.98 14.64
CA ILE A 142 13.28 5.97 13.70
C ILE A 142 14.79 6.08 13.87
N GLU A 143 15.28 6.23 15.09
CA GLU A 143 16.71 6.24 15.38
C GLU A 143 17.38 4.91 15.03
N ARG A 144 16.69 3.79 15.27
CA ARG A 144 17.15 2.48 14.82
C ARG A 144 17.34 2.44 13.31
N PHE A 145 16.38 2.96 12.53
CA PHE A 145 16.51 3.03 11.07
C PHE A 145 17.72 3.88 10.66
N ARG A 146 17.87 5.06 11.25
CA ARG A 146 18.99 5.99 10.95
C ARG A 146 20.36 5.39 11.23
N GLN A 147 20.48 4.55 12.26
CA GLN A 147 21.74 3.92 12.65
C GLN A 147 22.00 2.59 11.94
N GLN A 148 20.95 1.84 11.60
CA GLN A 148 21.07 0.49 11.04
C GLN A 148 21.48 0.50 9.57
N PHE A 149 21.01 1.50 8.81
CA PHE A 149 21.11 1.54 7.36
C PHE A 149 22.13 2.55 6.82
N GLU A 150 23.01 2.07 5.95
CA GLU A 150 23.59 2.92 4.90
C GLU A 150 22.57 2.98 3.75
N VAL A 151 22.20 4.20 3.34
CA VAL A 151 21.26 4.43 2.24
C VAL A 151 22.04 4.72 0.97
N ILE A 152 21.81 3.92 -0.07
CA ILE A 152 22.47 4.03 -1.37
C ILE A 152 21.53 4.77 -2.30
N ASP A 153 21.95 5.96 -2.72
CA ASP A 153 21.19 6.81 -3.64
C ASP A 153 21.41 6.39 -5.09
N LEU A 154 20.41 5.73 -5.66
CA LEU A 154 20.25 5.48 -7.09
C LEU A 154 18.91 6.07 -7.59
N ILE A 155 18.42 7.14 -6.96
CA ILE A 155 17.14 7.76 -7.33
C ILE A 155 17.20 8.19 -8.81
N GLY A 156 16.17 7.81 -9.57
CA GLY A 156 16.09 8.04 -11.00
C GLY A 156 16.74 6.96 -11.88
N GLU A 157 17.57 6.06 -11.34
CA GLU A 157 18.08 4.91 -12.08
C GLU A 157 16.95 3.88 -12.28
N MET A 158 16.77 3.46 -13.53
CA MET A 158 15.68 2.58 -13.97
C MET A 158 16.18 1.30 -14.63
N ASN A 159 17.49 1.16 -14.85
CA ASN A 159 18.10 0.00 -15.51
C ASN A 159 18.31 -1.14 -14.50
N PRO A 160 17.59 -2.27 -14.63
CA PRO A 160 17.71 -3.38 -13.67
C PRO A 160 19.12 -3.95 -13.59
N LYS A 161 19.87 -3.97 -14.71
CA LYS A 161 21.25 -4.49 -14.74
C LYS A 161 22.21 -3.64 -13.91
N THR A 162 22.04 -2.32 -13.94
CA THR A 162 22.85 -1.40 -13.13
C THR A 162 22.53 -1.59 -11.65
N ILE A 163 21.24 -1.62 -11.32
CA ILE A 163 20.77 -1.76 -9.94
C ILE A 163 21.18 -3.11 -9.34
N ASP A 164 20.99 -4.21 -10.06
CA ASP A 164 21.41 -5.55 -9.63
C ASP A 164 22.93 -5.63 -9.38
N ARG A 165 23.74 -4.92 -10.16
CA ARG A 165 25.19 -4.85 -9.92
C ARG A 165 25.49 -4.19 -8.57
N VAL A 166 24.86 -3.05 -8.28
CA VAL A 166 25.04 -2.36 -6.99
C VAL A 166 24.54 -3.22 -5.83
N ILE A 167 23.39 -3.90 -5.99
CA ILE A 167 22.88 -4.84 -4.99
C ILE A 167 23.90 -5.96 -4.73
N ALA A 168 24.48 -6.54 -5.80
CA ALA A 168 25.48 -7.59 -5.68
C ALA A 168 26.74 -7.11 -4.94
N ASP A 169 27.24 -5.92 -5.25
CA ASP A 169 28.42 -5.33 -4.62
C ASP A 169 28.22 -5.15 -3.12
N TYR A 170 27.06 -4.63 -2.70
CA TYR A 170 26.73 -4.44 -1.29
C TYR A 170 26.45 -5.75 -0.55
N ARG A 171 25.80 -6.71 -1.22
CA ARG A 171 25.57 -8.05 -0.67
C ARG A 171 26.88 -8.75 -0.32
N GLN A 172 27.91 -8.61 -1.16
CA GLN A 172 29.22 -9.25 -0.96
C GLN A 172 30.02 -8.69 0.22
N ARG A 173 29.66 -7.52 0.76
CA ARG A 173 30.34 -6.94 1.93
C ARG A 173 30.07 -7.69 3.23
N THR A 174 29.02 -8.51 3.26
CA THR A 174 28.64 -9.38 4.40
C THR A 174 28.86 -8.72 5.77
N PRO A 175 28.28 -7.54 6.04
CA PRO A 175 28.45 -6.89 7.32
C PRO A 175 27.83 -7.73 8.44
N SER A 176 28.39 -7.63 9.65
CA SER A 176 27.71 -8.17 10.83
C SER A 176 26.31 -7.56 10.96
N PRO A 177 25.32 -8.32 11.46
CA PRO A 177 24.02 -7.77 11.81
C PRO A 177 24.16 -6.57 12.75
N PHE A 178 23.20 -5.65 12.69
CA PHE A 178 23.17 -4.50 13.59
C PHE A 178 23.14 -4.95 15.06
N ILE A 179 23.91 -4.26 15.90
CA ILE A 179 24.00 -4.56 17.33
C ILE A 179 22.77 -4.00 18.03
N GLY A 180 21.76 -4.84 18.21
CA GLY A 180 20.50 -4.51 18.89
C GLY A 180 19.39 -5.45 18.44
N GLU A 181 18.44 -5.73 19.34
CA GLU A 181 17.32 -6.63 19.03
C GLU A 181 16.42 -6.08 17.91
N ALA A 182 15.70 -6.97 17.23
CA ALA A 182 14.71 -6.58 16.24
C ALA A 182 13.59 -5.74 16.87
N ILE A 183 13.24 -4.61 16.24
CA ILE A 183 12.13 -3.78 16.70
C ILE A 183 10.86 -4.16 15.93
N PHE A 184 9.85 -4.67 16.65
CA PHE A 184 8.53 -4.94 16.10
C PHE A 184 7.56 -3.83 16.49
N VAL A 185 7.25 -2.94 15.55
CA VAL A 185 6.29 -1.85 15.77
C VAL A 185 4.88 -2.36 15.46
N GLN A 186 4.11 -2.70 16.51
CA GLN A 186 2.72 -3.17 16.37
C GLN A 186 1.67 -2.08 16.48
N LYS A 187 2.01 -0.88 16.99
CA LYS A 187 1.05 0.19 17.26
C LYS A 187 1.45 1.47 16.56
N ASP A 188 0.50 2.03 15.82
CA ASP A 188 0.51 3.45 15.51
C ASP A 188 0.34 4.21 16.84
N ARG A 189 1.16 5.24 17.07
CA ARG A 189 1.29 5.97 18.34
C ARG A 189 -0.02 6.56 18.90
N ALA A 190 -1.11 6.58 18.14
CA ALA A 190 -2.35 7.26 18.54
C ALA A 190 -3.13 6.60 19.69
N GLY A 191 -2.76 5.41 20.19
CA GLY A 191 -3.50 4.75 21.29
C GLY A 191 -4.94 4.32 20.94
N GLU A 192 -5.43 4.74 19.78
CA GLU A 192 -6.66 4.31 19.14
C GLU A 192 -6.51 2.84 18.74
N LYS A 193 -7.42 2.00 19.25
CA LYS A 193 -7.57 0.64 18.75
C LYS A 193 -8.53 0.73 17.56
N PRO A 194 -8.09 0.44 16.32
CA PRO A 194 -9.02 0.38 15.21
C PRO A 194 -10.13 -0.62 15.56
N ILE A 195 -11.38 -0.23 15.31
CA ILE A 195 -12.51 -1.12 15.45
C ILE A 195 -12.54 -1.97 14.18
N GLU A 196 -12.11 -3.22 14.29
CA GLU A 196 -12.28 -4.19 13.21
C GLU A 196 -13.77 -4.53 13.08
N MET A 197 -14.31 -4.39 11.87
CA MET A 197 -15.71 -4.66 11.56
C MET A 197 -15.78 -5.71 10.46
N GLU A 198 -16.66 -6.70 10.62
CA GLU A 198 -16.92 -7.67 9.56
C GLU A 198 -17.71 -7.02 8.41
N ALA A 199 -17.37 -7.39 7.18
CA ALA A 199 -18.14 -6.95 6.02
C ALA A 199 -19.53 -7.63 6.02
N HIS A 200 -20.59 -6.83 5.95
CA HIS A 200 -21.97 -7.34 5.88
C HIS A 200 -22.49 -7.35 4.44
N ARG A 201 -23.34 -8.33 4.10
CA ARG A 201 -24.01 -8.36 2.79
C ARG A 201 -25.04 -7.23 2.71
N ARG A 202 -25.17 -6.65 1.51
CA ARG A 202 -26.21 -5.67 1.18
C ARG A 202 -27.60 -6.22 1.55
N GLN A 203 -28.37 -5.45 2.32
CA GLN A 203 -29.79 -5.72 2.52
C GLN A 203 -30.56 -5.20 1.30
N TRP A 204 -31.34 -6.06 0.65
CA TRP A 204 -31.88 -5.84 -0.71
C TRP A 204 -32.99 -4.79 -0.84
N LEU A 205 -33.25 -3.96 0.17
CA LEU A 205 -34.60 -3.44 0.37
C LEU A 205 -34.82 -1.94 0.16
N THR A 206 -33.80 -1.15 -0.14
CA THR A 206 -34.01 0.29 -0.39
C THR A 206 -33.57 0.69 -1.79
N PHE A 207 -34.55 0.94 -2.64
CA PHE A 207 -34.34 1.68 -3.90
C PHE A 207 -34.11 3.15 -3.58
N ASP A 208 -33.33 3.84 -4.41
CA ASP A 208 -33.16 5.28 -4.30
C ASP A 208 -34.46 5.99 -4.67
N PRO A 209 -34.99 6.90 -3.81
CA PRO A 209 -36.20 7.67 -4.10
C PRO A 209 -36.14 8.46 -5.41
N LEU A 210 -34.95 8.83 -5.86
CA LEU A 210 -34.76 9.53 -7.13
C LEU A 210 -34.83 8.58 -8.34
N GLY A 211 -34.88 7.27 -8.15
CA GLY A 211 -35.04 6.28 -9.22
C GLY A 211 -33.78 5.44 -9.44
N TYR A 212 -33.55 5.03 -10.69
CA TYR A 212 -32.53 4.04 -11.03
C TYR A 212 -31.78 4.40 -12.31
N PHE A 213 -30.65 3.73 -12.52
CA PHE A 213 -29.76 3.95 -13.66
C PHE A 213 -29.65 2.70 -14.52
N PHE A 214 -29.55 2.94 -15.82
CA PHE A 214 -29.12 1.94 -16.80
C PHE A 214 -27.80 2.39 -17.39
N VAL A 215 -26.78 1.55 -17.26
CA VAL A 215 -25.45 1.79 -17.82
C VAL A 215 -25.28 0.91 -19.05
N HIS A 216 -24.72 1.46 -20.11
CA HIS A 216 -24.33 0.72 -21.30
C HIS A 216 -23.14 1.38 -21.99
N LEU A 217 -22.53 0.67 -22.94
CA LEU A 217 -21.36 1.14 -23.67
C LEU A 217 -21.70 1.50 -25.11
N ASP A 218 -21.26 2.68 -25.54
CA ASP A 218 -21.22 3.09 -26.94
C ASP A 218 -19.80 2.82 -27.48
N HIS A 219 -19.58 1.60 -27.99
CA HIS A 219 -18.28 1.20 -28.53
C HIS A 219 -17.86 2.01 -29.76
N LYS A 220 -18.82 2.54 -30.54
CA LYS A 220 -18.54 3.33 -31.73
C LYS A 220 -17.87 4.66 -31.36
N HIS A 221 -18.39 5.34 -30.34
CA HIS A 221 -17.86 6.63 -29.88
C HIS A 221 -16.86 6.51 -28.73
N ARG A 222 -16.68 5.28 -28.22
CA ARG A 222 -15.86 4.95 -27.05
C ARG A 222 -16.34 5.71 -25.81
N GLU A 223 -17.62 5.61 -25.51
CA GLU A 223 -18.26 6.30 -24.38
C GLU A 223 -19.03 5.32 -23.47
N ILE A 224 -19.05 5.65 -22.19
CA ILE A 224 -19.98 5.11 -21.20
C ILE A 224 -21.24 5.97 -21.28
N VAL A 225 -22.41 5.33 -21.32
CA VAL A 225 -23.71 5.99 -21.36
C VAL A 225 -24.51 5.59 -20.13
N VAL A 226 -25.01 6.58 -19.41
CA VAL A 226 -25.88 6.40 -18.24
C VAL A 226 -27.23 7.03 -18.51
N GLU A 227 -28.26 6.22 -18.46
CA GLU A 227 -29.65 6.67 -18.52
C GLU A 227 -30.26 6.66 -17.13
N ARG A 228 -30.79 7.80 -16.70
CA ARG A 228 -31.47 7.93 -15.41
C ARG A 228 -32.97 7.94 -15.59
N PHE A 229 -33.62 7.01 -14.90
CA PHE A 229 -35.06 6.91 -14.82
C PHE A 229 -35.54 7.27 -13.42
N THR A 230 -36.70 7.92 -13.34
CA THR A 230 -37.45 8.06 -12.08
C THR A 230 -38.10 6.73 -11.68
N THR A 231 -38.62 6.65 -10.46
CA THR A 231 -39.31 5.44 -9.94
C THR A 231 -40.56 5.06 -10.73
N ASP A 232 -41.20 6.02 -11.39
CA ASP A 232 -42.31 5.82 -12.34
C ASP A 232 -41.84 5.54 -13.78
N LYS A 233 -40.56 5.16 -13.96
CA LYS A 233 -39.96 4.71 -15.22
C LYS A 233 -39.85 5.77 -16.32
N ARG A 234 -39.81 7.06 -15.98
CA ARG A 234 -39.57 8.12 -16.96
C ARG A 234 -38.07 8.35 -17.14
N LEU A 235 -37.58 8.26 -18.38
CA LEU A 235 -36.23 8.71 -18.72
C LEU A 235 -36.15 10.23 -18.53
N THR A 236 -35.14 10.69 -17.81
CA THR A 236 -34.97 12.13 -17.52
C THR A 236 -33.61 12.66 -17.91
N HIS A 237 -32.56 11.84 -17.86
CA HIS A 237 -31.19 12.26 -18.19
C HIS A 237 -30.48 11.14 -18.94
N VAL A 238 -29.66 11.53 -19.92
CA VAL A 238 -28.69 10.67 -20.58
C VAL A 238 -27.34 11.35 -20.45
N ILE A 239 -26.42 10.73 -19.73
CA ILE A 239 -25.08 11.26 -19.47
C ILE A 239 -24.08 10.40 -20.22
N ARG A 240 -23.14 11.04 -20.91
CA ARG A 240 -22.11 10.39 -21.73
C ARG A 240 -20.74 10.85 -21.26
N GLY A 241 -19.80 9.92 -21.16
CA GLY A 241 -18.42 10.23 -20.77
C GLY A 241 -17.45 9.11 -21.12
N ARG A 242 -16.18 9.46 -21.30
CA ARG A 242 -15.13 8.47 -21.62
C ARG A 242 -14.43 7.90 -20.39
N ALA A 243 -14.71 8.47 -19.23
CA ALA A 243 -14.13 8.07 -17.96
C ALA A 243 -15.20 8.00 -16.88
N ALA A 244 -15.05 7.05 -15.95
CA ALA A 244 -16.04 6.79 -14.91
C ALA A 244 -16.22 7.99 -13.97
N ASP A 245 -15.11 8.66 -13.66
CA ASP A 245 -15.06 9.82 -12.77
C ASP A 245 -15.86 11.01 -13.28
N LEU A 246 -15.72 11.34 -14.56
CA LEU A 246 -16.52 12.39 -15.19
C LEU A 246 -18.02 12.12 -15.03
N VAL A 247 -18.44 10.88 -15.24
CA VAL A 247 -19.85 10.50 -15.21
C VAL A 247 -20.40 10.52 -13.78
N TYR A 248 -19.73 9.89 -12.80
CA TYR A 248 -20.24 9.91 -11.42
C TYR A 248 -20.15 11.31 -10.79
N HIS A 249 -19.17 12.14 -11.18
CA HIS A 249 -19.10 13.53 -10.72
C HIS A 249 -20.31 14.34 -11.22
N THR A 250 -20.72 14.19 -12.48
CA THR A 250 -21.94 14.83 -13.01
C THR A 250 -23.18 14.36 -12.25
N LEU A 251 -23.34 13.06 -12.01
CA LEU A 251 -24.49 12.51 -11.26
C LEU A 251 -24.62 13.13 -9.87
N VAL A 252 -23.50 13.30 -9.17
CA VAL A 252 -23.46 13.90 -7.83
C VAL A 252 -23.71 15.41 -7.89
N ALA A 253 -23.06 16.13 -8.81
CA ALA A 253 -23.20 17.58 -8.95
C ALA A 253 -24.64 17.99 -9.27
N GLU A 254 -25.31 17.24 -10.13
CA GLU A 254 -26.71 17.44 -10.53
C GLU A 254 -27.72 16.85 -9.52
N LYS A 255 -27.24 16.30 -8.38
CA LYS A 255 -28.06 15.73 -7.30
C LYS A 255 -29.05 14.66 -7.79
N LEU A 256 -28.61 13.81 -8.71
CA LEU A 256 -29.45 12.77 -9.33
C LEU A 256 -29.53 11.47 -8.51
N ILE A 257 -28.78 11.39 -7.40
CA ILE A 257 -28.68 10.25 -6.49
C ILE A 257 -28.87 10.78 -5.06
N SER A 258 -29.66 10.08 -4.24
CA SER A 258 -29.94 10.48 -2.86
C SER A 258 -29.46 9.47 -1.81
N GLN A 259 -29.15 8.23 -2.20
CA GLN A 259 -28.66 7.20 -1.29
C GLN A 259 -27.18 6.87 -1.50
N PHE A 260 -26.42 6.82 -0.39
CA PHE A 260 -24.99 6.48 -0.43
C PHE A 260 -24.71 5.08 -0.97
N GLU A 261 -25.54 4.08 -0.64
CA GLU A 261 -25.39 2.73 -1.21
C GLU A 261 -25.59 2.70 -2.72
N HIS A 262 -26.53 3.51 -3.23
CA HIS A 262 -26.77 3.61 -4.67
C HIS A 262 -25.65 4.38 -5.38
N ALA A 263 -25.09 5.41 -4.72
CA ALA A 263 -23.88 6.11 -5.18
C ALA A 263 -22.67 5.16 -5.25
N ALA A 264 -22.47 4.30 -4.25
CA ALA A 264 -21.41 3.30 -4.25
C ALA A 264 -21.62 2.25 -5.36
N TYR A 265 -22.86 1.78 -5.53
CA TYR A 265 -23.23 0.85 -6.60
C TYR A 265 -22.95 1.43 -8.00
N ILE A 266 -23.43 2.64 -8.30
CA ILE A 266 -23.23 3.23 -9.62
C ILE A 266 -21.74 3.51 -9.88
N GLY A 267 -20.97 3.92 -8.86
CA GLY A 267 -19.52 4.08 -8.97
C GLY A 267 -18.82 2.77 -9.35
N ALA A 268 -19.21 1.65 -8.73
CA ALA A 268 -18.68 0.33 -9.07
C ALA A 268 -19.05 -0.10 -10.51
N GLU A 269 -20.30 0.12 -10.92
CA GLU A 269 -20.75 -0.19 -12.29
C GLU A 269 -20.05 0.67 -13.35
N LEU A 270 -19.80 1.95 -13.06
CA LEU A 270 -19.08 2.86 -13.96
C LEU A 270 -17.61 2.49 -14.11
N ALA A 271 -16.91 2.16 -13.01
CA ALA A 271 -15.53 1.68 -13.08
C ALA A 271 -15.42 0.36 -13.87
N LYS A 272 -16.41 -0.53 -13.72
CA LYS A 272 -16.53 -1.77 -14.50
C LYS A 272 -16.76 -1.48 -15.99
N ALA A 273 -17.66 -0.55 -16.30
CA ALA A 273 -17.96 -0.11 -17.66
C ALA A 273 -16.73 0.52 -18.34
N GLU A 274 -16.02 1.40 -17.64
CA GLU A 274 -14.76 2.01 -18.11
C GLU A 274 -13.69 0.95 -18.40
N THR A 275 -13.50 0.00 -17.49
CA THR A 275 -12.56 -1.11 -17.68
C THR A 275 -12.91 -1.94 -18.90
N ALA A 276 -14.20 -2.27 -19.08
CA ALA A 276 -14.66 -3.01 -20.25
C ALA A 276 -14.45 -2.24 -21.55
N LEU A 277 -14.80 -0.95 -21.56
CA LEU A 277 -14.63 -0.06 -22.70
C LEU A 277 -13.16 0.08 -23.12
N TYR A 278 -12.25 0.21 -22.15
CA TYR A 278 -10.82 0.32 -22.40
C TYR A 278 -10.23 -0.96 -23.00
N ASN A 279 -10.66 -2.12 -22.49
CA ASN A 279 -10.14 -3.43 -22.90
C ASN A 279 -10.93 -4.09 -24.04
N GLY A 280 -11.98 -3.45 -24.56
CA GLY A 280 -12.85 -4.02 -25.59
C GLY A 280 -13.65 -5.26 -25.11
N LEU A 281 -13.96 -5.32 -23.81
CA LEU A 281 -14.72 -6.43 -23.22
C LEU A 281 -16.23 -6.16 -23.29
N ASN A 282 -17.02 -7.23 -23.18
CA ASN A 282 -18.46 -7.13 -23.01
C ASN A 282 -18.80 -6.66 -21.59
N TYR A 283 -19.59 -5.60 -21.52
CA TYR A 283 -20.16 -5.10 -20.27
C TYR A 283 -21.63 -5.53 -20.15
N GLU A 284 -21.99 -6.05 -18.99
CA GLU A 284 -23.39 -6.25 -18.59
C GLU A 284 -23.53 -5.81 -17.14
N GLN A 285 -24.54 -4.97 -16.87
CA GLN A 285 -24.83 -4.47 -15.52
C GLN A 285 -25.13 -5.65 -14.58
N ASP A 286 -24.72 -5.55 -13.31
CA ASP A 286 -24.87 -6.59 -12.28
C ASP A 286 -24.13 -7.92 -12.54
N LYS A 287 -23.52 -8.11 -13.73
CA LYS A 287 -22.67 -9.28 -14.02
C LYS A 287 -21.18 -8.95 -13.88
N LYS A 288 -20.39 -9.97 -13.59
CA LYS A 288 -18.93 -9.87 -13.58
C LYS A 288 -18.41 -9.71 -15.02
N LEU A 289 -17.32 -8.96 -15.19
CA LEU A 289 -16.61 -8.92 -16.46
C LEU A 289 -16.06 -10.30 -16.78
N GLN A 290 -16.30 -10.74 -18.01
CA GLN A 290 -15.69 -11.94 -18.55
C GLN A 290 -14.37 -11.56 -19.22
N ILE A 291 -13.27 -11.91 -18.57
CA ILE A 291 -11.94 -11.79 -19.16
C ILE A 291 -11.63 -13.17 -19.74
N SER A 292 -11.56 -13.29 -21.07
CA SER A 292 -11.01 -14.50 -21.69
C SER A 292 -9.55 -14.63 -21.25
N GLU A 293 -9.17 -15.73 -20.61
CA GLU A 293 -7.76 -16.01 -20.36
C GLU A 293 -7.01 -15.93 -21.70
N PRO A 294 -5.88 -15.20 -21.81
CA PRO A 294 -5.05 -15.32 -22.98
C PRO A 294 -4.68 -16.80 -23.11
N ASN A 295 -5.01 -17.39 -24.27
CA ASN A 295 -4.79 -18.79 -24.62
C ASN A 295 -3.56 -19.33 -23.87
N LYS A 296 -3.79 -20.25 -22.92
CA LYS A 296 -2.73 -21.21 -22.57
C LYS A 296 -2.40 -21.88 -23.89
N VAL A 297 -1.29 -21.47 -24.50
CA VAL A 297 -0.67 -22.23 -25.57
C VAL A 297 -0.41 -23.59 -24.93
N GLU A 298 -1.26 -24.57 -25.25
CA GLU A 298 -0.99 -25.95 -24.94
C GLU A 298 0.38 -26.24 -25.55
N ALA A 299 1.36 -26.44 -24.67
CA ALA A 299 2.66 -26.94 -25.07
C ALA A 299 2.43 -28.35 -25.63
N LEU A 300 2.42 -28.45 -26.95
CA LEU A 300 2.71 -29.68 -27.69
C LEU A 300 4.22 -29.80 -27.88
#